data_AF-A0A016WDD4-F1
#
_entry.id   AF-A0A016WDD4-F1
#
_cell.length_a   1.000
_cell.length_b   1.000
_cell.length_c   1.000
_cell.angle_alpha   90.00
_cell.angle_beta   90.00
_cell.angle_gamma   90.00
#
_symmetry.space_group_name_H-M   'P 1'
#
loop_
_entity.id
_entity.type
_entity.pdbx_description
1 polymer ?
#
loop_
_entity_poly.entity_id
_entity_poly.type
_entity_poly.pdbx_seq_one_letter_code
_entity_poly.pdbx_strand_id
1 'polypeptide(L)'
;MDECFKILNQQSQYIRHTRETTRNGWLPYLNTQVKLSKGIVSVKWYRKETSKNILIHANSAHPTAMKRAVVRNMFKTAVEICTGEVERSESRIIAFRIARSNGYSIPQRKPRTSAEHHDHSQREHRLPLFLPFISDRFSAAIHWCLHRAQLQNDVLLVSIPNDNIRTQLVRNRLYDRECKTEYCVICLYGKVDDCTKVGVVYQIQCLDCNAIYVHCRDRQSDQHTNKGAFG
;
A
#
# COMPACT_ATOMS: atom_id res chain seq x y z
N MET A 1 35.83 17.94 -14.18
CA MET A 1 34.44 18.23 -13.77
C MET A 1 34.28 19.61 -13.16
N ASP A 2 35.13 20.03 -12.21
CA ASP A 2 35.06 21.39 -11.65
C ASP A 2 35.35 22.48 -12.68
N GLU A 3 36.32 22.25 -13.56
CA GLU A 3 36.66 23.15 -14.67
C GLU A 3 35.45 23.37 -15.61
N CYS A 4 34.76 22.30 -16.00
CA CYS A 4 33.55 22.37 -16.82
C CYS A 4 32.44 23.16 -16.12
N PHE A 5 32.25 23.00 -14.81
CA PHE A 5 31.25 23.75 -14.05
C PHE A 5 31.56 25.25 -13.99
N LYS A 6 32.83 25.63 -13.90
CA LYS A 6 33.25 27.03 -14.00
C LYS A 6 32.96 27.59 -15.39
N ILE A 7 33.37 26.87 -16.44
CA ILE A 7 33.17 27.28 -17.84
C ILE A 7 31.68 27.45 -18.15
N LEU A 8 30.82 26.53 -17.72
CA LEU A 8 29.37 26.62 -17.91
C LEU A 8 28.77 27.88 -17.27
N ASN A 9 29.23 28.24 -16.07
CA ASN A 9 28.78 29.45 -15.38
C ASN A 9 29.37 30.74 -15.93
N GLN A 10 30.37 30.69 -16.81
CA GLN A 10 30.95 31.86 -17.48
C GLN A 10 30.22 32.22 -18.78
N GLN A 11 29.41 31.32 -19.35
CA GLN A 11 28.78 31.52 -20.66
C GLN A 11 27.72 32.64 -20.67
N SER A 12 27.06 32.91 -19.54
CA SER A 12 25.98 33.89 -19.48
C SER A 12 25.88 34.53 -18.09
N GLN A 13 25.67 35.84 -18.06
CA GLN A 13 25.39 36.58 -16.82
C GLN A 13 23.97 36.33 -16.27
N TYR A 14 23.07 35.80 -17.09
CA TYR A 14 21.66 35.60 -16.74
C TYR A 14 21.34 34.18 -16.24
N ILE A 15 22.23 33.22 -16.50
CA ILE A 15 22.03 31.81 -16.16
C ILE A 15 23.11 31.38 -15.18
N ARG A 16 22.71 30.90 -14.01
CA ARG A 16 23.63 30.37 -13.00
C ARG A 16 23.32 28.90 -12.73
N HIS A 17 24.22 28.03 -13.16
CA HIS A 17 24.17 26.62 -12.88
C HIS A 17 24.56 26.35 -11.42
N THR A 18 23.78 25.50 -10.76
CA THR A 18 24.07 25.02 -9.42
C THR A 18 24.41 23.54 -9.49
N ARG A 19 25.28 23.09 -8.59
CA ARG A 19 25.66 21.69 -8.45
C ARG A 19 25.35 21.24 -7.04
N GLU A 20 24.66 20.10 -6.91
CA GLU A 20 24.46 19.47 -5.61
C GLU A 20 25.83 18.98 -5.11
N THR A 21 26.24 19.45 -3.92
CA THR A 21 27.49 19.08 -3.28
C THR A 21 27.21 18.31 -1.99
N THR A 22 28.10 17.38 -1.66
CA THR A 22 28.01 16.65 -0.40
C THR A 22 28.24 17.60 0.78
N ARG A 23 27.31 17.62 1.73
CA ARG A 23 27.48 18.30 3.02
C ARG A 23 27.56 17.24 4.11
N ASN A 24 28.63 17.22 4.90
CA ASN A 24 28.88 16.21 5.94
C ASN A 24 28.79 14.75 5.42
N GLY A 25 29.22 14.53 4.18
CA GLY A 25 29.14 13.22 3.50
C GLY A 25 27.74 12.84 2.98
N TRP A 26 26.74 13.70 3.14
CA TRP A 26 25.40 13.50 2.58
C TRP A 26 25.23 14.32 1.30
N LEU A 27 24.85 13.67 0.21
CA LEU A 27 24.46 14.31 -1.04
C LEU A 27 22.93 14.46 -1.06
N PRO A 28 22.38 15.69 -1.09
CA PRO A 28 20.97 15.88 -1.34
C PRO A 28 20.64 15.49 -2.79
N TYR A 29 19.55 14.75 -2.99
CA TYR A 29 18.98 14.45 -4.29
C TYR A 29 17.46 14.43 -4.17
N LEU A 30 16.77 15.32 -4.88
CA LEU A 30 15.31 15.49 -4.79
C LEU A 30 14.82 15.64 -3.32
N ASN A 31 14.02 14.69 -2.84
CA ASN A 31 13.45 14.60 -1.50
C ASN A 31 14.21 13.62 -0.59
N THR A 32 15.44 13.25 -0.96
CA THR A 32 16.29 12.34 -0.20
C THR A 32 17.70 12.91 -0.01
N GLN A 33 18.39 12.38 0.98
CA GLN A 33 19.82 12.55 1.17
C GLN A 33 20.45 11.18 1.15
N VAL A 34 21.52 11.03 0.37
CA VAL A 34 22.24 9.78 0.18
C VAL A 34 23.65 9.93 0.73
N LYS A 35 24.11 8.95 1.51
CA LYS A 35 25.47 8.87 2.01
C LYS A 35 26.01 7.49 1.71
N LEU A 36 27.16 7.45 1.03
CA LEU A 36 27.91 6.22 0.84
C LEU A 36 28.95 6.11 1.96
N SER A 37 28.95 5.00 2.70
CA SER A 37 29.91 4.76 3.77
C SER A 37 30.31 3.30 3.79
N LYS A 38 31.59 3.01 3.56
CA LYS A 38 32.16 1.64 3.55
C LYS A 38 31.38 0.70 2.60
N GLY A 39 30.96 1.19 1.44
CA GLY A 39 30.17 0.42 0.46
C GLY A 39 28.67 0.30 0.76
N ILE A 40 28.21 0.78 1.92
CA ILE A 40 26.79 0.78 2.30
C ILE A 40 26.17 2.14 1.93
N VAL A 41 25.01 2.09 1.27
CA VAL A 41 24.22 3.27 0.92
C VAL A 41 23.21 3.54 2.04
N SER A 42 23.40 4.65 2.73
CA SER A 42 22.41 5.19 3.67
C SER A 42 21.56 6.23 2.97
N VAL A 43 20.24 6.10 3.10
CA VAL A 43 19.28 7.06 2.55
C VAL A 43 18.44 7.61 3.70
N LYS A 44 18.18 8.91 3.69
CA LYS A 44 17.23 9.54 4.60
C LYS A 44 16.31 10.52 3.88
N TRP A 45 15.12 10.73 4.43
CA TRP A 45 14.19 11.70 3.88
C TRP A 45 14.71 13.12 4.10
N TYR A 46 14.68 13.93 3.05
CA TYR A 46 15.21 15.28 3.06
C TYR A 46 14.21 16.26 2.45
N ARG A 47 14.19 17.47 3.01
CA ARG A 47 13.41 18.58 2.52
C ARG A 47 14.37 19.68 2.10
N LYS A 48 14.35 20.02 0.81
CA LYS A 48 15.15 21.13 0.27
C LYS A 48 14.86 22.41 1.05
N GLU A 49 15.88 23.22 1.28
CA GLU A 49 15.76 24.51 1.97
C GLU A 49 14.73 25.44 1.29
N THR A 50 14.62 25.35 -0.04
CA THR A 50 13.64 26.09 -0.84
C THR A 50 12.20 25.58 -0.71
N SER A 51 11.99 24.43 -0.07
CA SER A 51 10.66 23.84 0.04
C SER A 51 9.82 24.58 1.08
N LYS A 52 8.65 25.08 0.66
CA LYS A 52 7.72 25.80 1.55
C LYS A 52 7.02 24.92 2.59
N ASN A 53 7.15 23.58 2.46
CA ASN A 53 6.52 22.60 3.35
C ASN A 53 5.00 22.77 3.51
N ILE A 54 4.34 23.25 2.46
CA ILE A 54 2.89 23.47 2.42
C ILE A 54 2.20 22.14 2.15
N LEU A 55 1.26 21.78 3.02
CA LEU A 55 0.29 20.72 2.83
C LEU A 55 -1.10 21.34 2.70
N ILE A 56 -2.10 20.52 2.41
CA ILE A 56 -3.49 20.93 2.57
C ILE A 56 -3.69 21.30 4.05
N HIS A 57 -4.05 22.55 4.34
CA HIS A 57 -4.20 23.01 5.72
C HIS A 57 -5.33 22.26 6.44
N ALA A 58 -5.19 21.99 7.74
CA ALA A 58 -6.17 21.23 8.51
C ALA A 58 -7.59 21.83 8.46
N ASN A 59 -7.68 23.17 8.47
CA ASN A 59 -8.96 23.91 8.46
C ASN A 59 -9.51 24.20 7.05
N SER A 60 -8.88 23.67 6.00
CA SER A 60 -9.39 23.85 4.63
C SER A 60 -10.69 23.07 4.39
N ALA A 61 -11.48 23.51 3.40
CA ALA A 61 -12.76 22.92 3.00
C ALA A 61 -12.65 21.55 2.30
N HIS A 62 -11.46 20.95 2.24
CA HIS A 62 -11.27 19.63 1.64
C HIS A 62 -11.83 18.50 2.54
N PRO A 63 -12.27 17.37 1.95
CA PRO A 63 -12.73 16.21 2.71
C PRO A 63 -11.68 15.72 3.72
N THR A 64 -12.13 15.36 4.93
CA THR A 64 -11.26 14.90 6.02
C THR A 64 -10.44 13.67 5.61
N ALA A 65 -11.01 12.78 4.79
CA ALA A 65 -10.30 11.61 4.26
C ALA A 65 -9.07 12.01 3.42
N MET A 66 -9.21 13.02 2.57
CA MET A 66 -8.11 13.53 1.72
C MET A 66 -7.01 14.17 2.56
N LYS A 67 -7.36 15.07 3.49
CA LYS A 67 -6.42 15.70 4.43
C LYS A 67 -5.62 14.65 5.21
N ARG A 68 -6.31 13.63 5.73
CA ARG A 68 -5.70 12.50 6.45
C ARG A 68 -4.79 11.67 5.55
N ALA A 69 -5.20 11.41 4.30
CA ALA A 69 -4.40 10.66 3.34
C ALA A 69 -3.09 11.39 3.00
N VAL A 70 -3.13 12.70 2.76
CA VAL A 70 -1.93 13.51 2.49
C VAL A 70 -0.93 13.42 3.64
N VAL A 71 -1.38 13.64 4.87
CA VAL A 71 -0.50 13.55 6.04
C VAL A 71 0.02 12.12 6.23
N ARG A 72 -0.84 11.11 6.12
CA ARG A 72 -0.42 9.70 6.24
C ARG A 72 0.64 9.33 5.21
N ASN A 73 0.45 9.73 3.95
CA ASN A 73 1.39 9.45 2.88
C ASN A 73 2.73 10.13 3.13
N MET A 74 2.73 11.38 3.60
CA MET A 74 3.97 12.06 4.00
C MET A 74 4.75 11.28 5.06
N PHE A 75 4.10 10.85 6.14
CA PHE A 75 4.76 10.06 7.18
C PHE A 75 5.25 8.70 6.66
N LYS A 76 4.44 8.03 5.84
CA LYS A 76 4.80 6.76 5.21
C LYS A 76 6.06 6.91 4.36
N THR A 77 6.07 7.87 3.44
CA THR A 77 7.21 8.17 2.58
C THR A 77 8.46 8.55 3.38
N ALA A 78 8.32 9.35 4.45
CA ALA A 78 9.43 9.74 5.31
C ALA A 78 10.13 8.54 5.98
N VAL A 79 9.38 7.47 6.28
CA VAL A 79 9.91 6.27 6.94
C VAL A 79 10.41 5.23 5.94
N GLU A 80 9.68 5.01 4.85
CA GLU A 80 10.00 3.99 3.84
C GLU A 80 11.27 4.32 3.04
N ILE A 81 11.53 5.59 2.78
CA ILE A 81 12.75 6.04 2.09
C ILE A 81 14.00 5.82 2.94
N CYS A 82 13.87 5.84 4.26
CA CYS A 82 15.01 5.76 5.15
C CYS A 82 15.51 4.32 5.26
N THR A 83 16.83 4.12 5.26
CA THR A 83 17.43 2.78 5.43
C THR A 83 17.63 2.41 6.90
N GLY A 84 18.13 3.34 7.73
CA GLY A 84 18.41 3.13 9.16
C GLY A 84 17.35 3.70 10.10
N GLU A 85 17.33 3.21 11.34
CA GLU A 85 16.32 3.61 12.35
C GLU A 85 16.55 5.02 12.87
N VAL A 86 17.80 5.45 12.98
CA VAL A 86 18.16 6.83 13.35
C VAL A 86 17.62 7.79 12.30
N GLU A 87 17.85 7.51 11.03
CA GLU A 87 17.36 8.29 9.89
C GLU A 87 15.83 8.34 9.84
N ARG A 88 15.16 7.22 10.15
CA ARG A 88 13.69 7.16 10.29
C ARG A 88 13.22 8.07 11.42
N SER A 89 13.91 8.07 12.56
CA SER A 89 13.56 8.93 13.70
C SER A 89 13.69 10.42 13.35
N GLU A 90 14.79 10.84 12.71
CA GLU A 90 15.00 12.21 12.24
C GLU A 90 13.90 12.63 11.25
N SER A 91 13.59 11.74 10.30
CA SER A 91 12.58 11.99 9.27
C SER A 91 11.18 12.12 9.84
N ARG A 92 10.84 11.34 10.88
CA ARG A 92 9.58 11.47 11.63
C ARG A 92 9.48 12.81 12.35
N ILE A 93 10.57 13.31 12.95
CA ILE A 93 10.60 14.63 13.60
C ILE A 93 10.35 15.74 12.58
N ILE A 94 10.97 15.65 11.41
CA ILE A 94 10.75 16.62 10.31
C ILE A 94 9.30 16.57 9.84
N ALA A 95 8.76 15.37 9.57
CA ALA A 95 7.37 15.19 9.14
C ALA A 95 6.39 15.74 10.17
N PHE A 96 6.65 15.53 11.47
CA PHE A 96 5.85 16.07 12.55
C PHE A 96 5.88 17.60 12.58
N ARG A 97 7.05 18.21 12.42
CA ARG A 97 7.18 19.67 12.36
C ARG A 97 6.38 20.26 11.20
N ILE A 98 6.45 19.64 10.03
CA ILE A 98 5.69 20.05 8.84
C ILE A 98 4.19 19.94 9.08
N ALA A 99 3.72 18.79 9.58
CA ALA A 99 2.30 18.61 9.86
C ALA A 99 1.77 19.64 10.87
N ARG A 100 2.54 19.88 11.95
CA ARG A 100 2.18 20.88 12.97
C ARG A 100 2.09 22.29 12.39
N SER A 101 3.03 22.67 11.52
CA SER A 101 2.99 23.98 10.83
C SER A 101 1.80 24.15 9.89
N ASN A 102 1.16 23.04 9.46
CA ASN A 102 -0.04 23.04 8.62
C ASN A 102 -1.35 22.84 9.43
N GLY A 103 -1.30 23.02 10.75
CA GLY A 103 -2.47 22.98 11.64
C GLY A 103 -2.92 21.57 12.06
N TYR A 104 -2.14 20.53 11.77
CA TYR A 104 -2.50 19.17 12.19
C TYR A 104 -2.08 18.90 13.63
N SER A 105 -3.06 18.56 14.47
CA SER A 105 -2.83 18.01 15.80
C SER A 105 -2.52 16.51 15.70
N ILE A 106 -1.24 16.16 15.77
CA ILE A 106 -0.81 14.76 15.80
C ILE A 106 -0.47 14.43 17.25
N PRO A 107 -1.20 13.50 17.91
CA PRO A 107 -0.81 13.00 19.21
C PRO A 107 0.60 12.44 19.09
N GLN A 108 1.53 12.92 19.91
CA GLN A 108 2.79 12.21 20.06
C GLN A 108 2.44 10.84 20.62
N ARG A 109 2.63 9.79 19.81
CA ARG A 109 2.59 8.43 20.33
C ARG A 109 3.68 8.38 21.40
N LYS A 110 3.27 8.50 22.67
CA LYS A 110 4.12 8.09 23.78
C LYS A 110 4.58 6.65 23.44
N PRO A 111 5.84 6.28 23.72
CA PRO A 111 6.21 4.87 23.67
C PRO A 111 5.15 4.14 24.47
N ARG A 112 4.47 3.17 23.87
CA ARG A 112 3.44 2.39 24.56
C ARG A 112 4.15 1.76 25.75
N THR A 113 3.94 2.31 26.94
CA THR A 113 4.30 1.65 28.18
C THR A 113 3.61 0.29 28.15
N SER A 114 4.35 -0.72 28.58
CA SER A 114 4.18 -2.17 28.55
C SER A 114 2.81 -2.77 28.93
N ALA A 115 1.77 -1.96 29.12
CA ALA A 115 0.42 -2.39 29.48
C ALA A 115 -0.27 -3.25 28.42
N GLU A 116 0.16 -3.21 27.15
CA GLU A 116 -0.42 -4.07 26.09
C GLU A 116 0.20 -5.47 26.03
N HIS A 117 1.35 -5.71 26.65
CA HIS A 117 1.90 -7.06 26.74
C HIS A 117 1.15 -7.95 27.73
N HIS A 118 0.43 -7.37 28.70
CA HIS A 118 -0.41 -8.15 29.62
C HIS A 118 -1.73 -8.64 28.99
N ASP A 119 -2.25 -7.96 27.95
CA ASP A 119 -3.48 -8.38 27.28
C ASP A 119 -3.22 -9.47 26.22
N HIS A 120 -1.99 -9.50 25.65
CA HIS A 120 -1.60 -10.54 24.69
C HIS A 120 -1.34 -11.90 25.33
N SER A 121 -0.73 -11.95 26.54
CA SER A 121 -0.50 -13.22 27.23
C SER A 121 -1.78 -13.86 27.77
N GLN A 122 -2.82 -13.08 28.08
CA GLN A 122 -4.13 -13.63 28.47
C GLN A 122 -4.94 -14.20 27.30
N ARG A 123 -4.66 -13.80 26.06
CA ARG A 123 -5.30 -14.36 24.87
C ARG A 123 -4.72 -15.69 24.42
N GLU A 124 -3.46 -15.99 24.77
CA GLU A 124 -2.79 -17.24 24.39
C GLU A 124 -3.36 -18.49 25.06
N HIS A 125 -4.06 -18.33 26.20
CA HIS A 125 -4.70 -19.45 26.91
C HIS A 125 -6.22 -19.57 26.67
N ARG A 126 -6.80 -18.73 25.80
CA ARG A 126 -8.24 -18.77 25.49
C ARG A 126 -8.51 -19.59 24.24
N LEU A 127 -9.44 -20.53 24.32
CA LEU A 127 -9.93 -21.33 23.20
C LEU A 127 -10.86 -20.48 22.32
N PRO A 128 -10.57 -20.29 21.03
CA PRO A 128 -11.43 -19.51 20.15
C PRO A 128 -12.67 -20.32 19.74
N LEU A 129 -13.86 -19.75 19.99
CA LEU A 129 -15.13 -20.26 19.49
C LEU A 129 -15.55 -19.38 18.30
N PHE A 130 -15.53 -19.96 17.10
CA PHE A 130 -15.90 -19.26 15.88
C PHE A 130 -17.39 -19.46 15.57
N LEU A 131 -18.13 -18.35 15.43
CA LEU A 131 -19.53 -18.39 15.02
C LEU A 131 -19.81 -17.33 13.94
N PRO A 132 -20.61 -17.65 12.91
CA PRO A 132 -21.05 -16.64 11.95
C PRO A 132 -21.81 -15.52 12.66
N PHE A 133 -21.57 -14.28 12.25
CA PHE A 133 -22.25 -13.13 12.81
C PHE A 133 -23.72 -13.11 12.35
N ILE A 134 -24.64 -13.46 13.24
CA ILE A 134 -26.08 -13.45 12.93
C ILE A 134 -26.69 -12.08 13.26
N SER A 135 -26.48 -11.59 14.48
CA SER A 135 -26.94 -10.27 14.94
C SER A 135 -26.32 -9.92 16.29
N ASP A 136 -26.27 -8.63 16.63
CA ASP A 136 -25.73 -8.16 17.91
C ASP A 136 -26.47 -8.76 19.11
N ARG A 137 -27.81 -8.87 19.04
CA ARG A 137 -28.62 -9.50 20.09
C ARG A 137 -28.25 -10.96 20.34
N PHE A 138 -27.88 -11.67 19.28
CA PHE A 138 -27.53 -13.09 19.35
C PHE A 138 -26.10 -13.27 19.89
N SER A 139 -25.16 -12.45 19.42
CA SER A 139 -23.80 -12.40 19.98
C SER A 139 -23.82 -12.04 21.46
N ALA A 140 -24.65 -11.06 21.87
CA ALA A 140 -24.82 -10.69 23.26
C ALA A 140 -25.41 -11.84 24.10
N ALA A 141 -26.41 -12.56 23.58
CA ALA A 141 -26.97 -13.73 24.26
C ALA A 141 -25.91 -14.83 24.47
N ILE A 142 -25.05 -15.09 23.48
CA ILE A 142 -23.96 -16.06 23.61
C ILE A 142 -22.92 -15.58 24.63
N HIS A 143 -22.54 -14.30 24.61
CA HIS A 143 -21.66 -13.74 25.64
C HIS A 143 -22.25 -13.92 27.05
N TRP A 144 -23.55 -13.71 27.21
CA TRP A 144 -24.26 -13.98 28.48
C TRP A 144 -24.24 -15.46 28.87
N CYS A 145 -24.43 -16.38 27.91
CA CYS A 145 -24.32 -17.82 28.16
C CYS A 145 -22.90 -18.22 28.60
N LEU A 146 -21.87 -17.71 27.93
CA LEU A 146 -20.46 -17.96 28.30
C LEU A 146 -20.13 -17.43 29.69
N HIS A 147 -20.65 -16.25 30.03
CA HIS A 147 -20.48 -15.67 31.36
C HIS A 147 -21.22 -16.48 32.45
N ARG A 148 -22.44 -16.95 32.17
CA ARG A 148 -23.20 -17.81 33.10
C ARG A 148 -22.52 -19.17 33.31
N ALA A 149 -21.85 -19.69 32.30
CA ALA A 149 -21.08 -20.93 32.35
C ALA A 149 -19.67 -20.74 32.96
N GLN A 150 -19.31 -19.53 33.39
CA GLN A 150 -17.99 -19.18 33.95
C GLN A 150 -16.81 -19.35 32.96
N LEU A 151 -17.08 -19.35 31.66
CA LEU A 151 -16.09 -19.55 30.59
C LEU A 151 -15.52 -18.24 30.00
N GLN A 152 -15.82 -17.09 30.59
CA GLN A 152 -15.41 -15.77 30.08
C GLN A 152 -13.89 -15.56 29.97
N ASN A 153 -13.11 -16.33 30.74
CA ASN A 153 -11.65 -16.26 30.76
C ASN A 153 -10.98 -17.39 29.98
N ASP A 154 -11.74 -18.40 29.55
CA ASP A 154 -11.24 -19.60 28.88
C ASP A 154 -11.66 -19.64 27.40
N VAL A 155 -12.77 -19.01 27.03
CA VAL A 155 -13.31 -19.01 25.66
C VAL A 155 -13.34 -17.61 25.08
N LEU A 156 -12.78 -17.46 23.88
CA LEU A 156 -12.83 -16.24 23.09
C LEU A 156 -13.87 -16.40 21.97
N LEU A 157 -15.01 -15.71 22.07
CA LEU A 157 -15.97 -15.68 20.97
C LEU A 157 -15.42 -14.84 19.81
N VAL A 158 -15.26 -15.45 18.64
CA VAL A 158 -14.85 -14.79 17.41
C VAL A 158 -16.01 -14.82 16.42
N SER A 159 -16.60 -13.66 16.17
CA SER A 159 -17.64 -13.52 15.15
C SER A 159 -17.01 -13.55 13.75
N ILE A 160 -17.28 -14.60 12.99
CA ILE A 160 -16.95 -14.62 11.57
C ILE A 160 -17.89 -13.63 10.89
N PRO A 161 -17.39 -12.54 10.27
CA PRO A 161 -18.25 -11.63 9.54
C PRO A 161 -18.93 -12.40 8.42
N ASN A 162 -20.24 -12.19 8.23
CA ASN A 162 -20.90 -12.73 7.05
C ASN A 162 -20.22 -12.20 5.79
N ASP A 163 -20.20 -13.03 4.75
CA ASP A 163 -19.83 -12.60 3.42
C ASP A 163 -20.55 -11.30 3.09
N ASN A 164 -19.78 -10.28 2.70
CA ASN A 164 -20.37 -9.02 2.29
C ASN A 164 -21.27 -9.25 1.05
N ILE A 165 -22.27 -8.39 0.84
CA ILE A 165 -23.15 -8.49 -0.34
C ILE A 165 -22.34 -8.58 -1.64
N ARG A 166 -21.16 -7.97 -1.69
CA ARG A 166 -20.24 -8.10 -2.82
C ARG A 166 -19.66 -9.52 -2.95
N THR A 167 -19.33 -10.26 -1.91
CA THR A 167 -18.89 -11.67 -2.00
C THR A 167 -20.05 -12.64 -2.23
N GLN A 168 -21.27 -12.31 -1.80
CA GLN A 168 -22.49 -13.07 -2.15
C GLN A 168 -22.94 -12.85 -3.60
N LEU A 169 -22.93 -11.61 -4.09
CA LEU A 169 -23.34 -11.25 -5.46
C LEU A 169 -22.22 -11.50 -6.47
N VAL A 170 -20.96 -11.26 -6.07
CA VAL A 170 -19.77 -11.66 -6.81
C VAL A 170 -19.33 -13.01 -6.25
N ARG A 171 -20.19 -14.03 -6.38
CA ARG A 171 -19.67 -15.39 -6.48
C ARG A 171 -18.79 -15.40 -7.72
N ASN A 172 -17.48 -15.23 -7.50
CA ASN A 172 -16.50 -15.62 -8.47
C ASN A 172 -16.87 -17.05 -8.91
N ARG A 173 -17.11 -17.25 -10.22
CA ARG A 173 -17.31 -18.59 -10.84
C ARG A 173 -16.14 -19.57 -10.60
N LEU A 174 -15.16 -19.21 -9.79
CA LEU A 174 -14.02 -20.01 -9.32
C LEU A 174 -14.43 -21.36 -8.69
N TYR A 175 -15.68 -21.52 -8.23
CA TYR A 175 -16.18 -22.78 -7.68
C TYR A 175 -17.25 -23.47 -8.54
N ASP A 176 -17.66 -22.88 -9.66
CA ASP A 176 -18.52 -23.56 -10.62
C ASP A 176 -17.62 -24.46 -11.47
N ARG A 177 -17.58 -25.75 -11.10
CA ARG A 177 -16.74 -26.77 -11.76
C ARG A 177 -17.16 -27.07 -13.21
N GLU A 178 -18.35 -26.61 -13.62
CA GLU A 178 -18.95 -26.90 -14.93
C GLU A 178 -19.54 -25.63 -15.53
N CYS A 179 -19.28 -25.38 -16.82
CA CYS A 179 -19.91 -24.27 -17.53
C CYS A 179 -21.37 -24.56 -17.87
N LYS A 180 -22.32 -24.09 -17.05
CA LYS A 180 -23.77 -24.28 -17.28
C LYS A 180 -24.44 -23.20 -18.16
N THR A 181 -23.66 -22.41 -18.90
CA THR A 181 -24.21 -21.30 -19.71
C THR A 181 -24.47 -21.78 -21.15
N GLU A 182 -25.72 -21.78 -21.61
CA GLU A 182 -26.13 -22.30 -22.93
C GLU A 182 -25.39 -21.66 -24.12
N TYR A 183 -24.92 -20.41 -23.97
CA TYR A 183 -24.18 -19.68 -25.02
C TYR A 183 -22.91 -19.03 -24.45
N CYS A 184 -21.97 -19.83 -23.94
CA CYS A 184 -20.70 -19.29 -23.45
C CYS A 184 -19.83 -18.80 -24.61
N VAL A 185 -19.61 -17.48 -24.72
CA VAL A 185 -18.75 -16.84 -25.76
C VAL A 185 -17.31 -17.38 -25.82
N ILE A 186 -16.83 -18.06 -24.77
CA ILE A 186 -15.49 -18.66 -24.71
C ILE A 186 -15.54 -20.13 -25.16
N CYS A 187 -16.53 -20.91 -24.72
CA CYS A 187 -16.67 -22.32 -25.10
C CYS A 187 -17.28 -22.49 -26.50
N LEU A 188 -17.85 -21.45 -27.10
CA LEU A 188 -18.41 -21.45 -28.46
C LEU A 188 -17.41 -21.89 -29.54
N TYR A 189 -16.11 -21.72 -29.30
CA TYR A 189 -15.03 -22.13 -30.21
C TYR A 189 -14.14 -23.24 -29.63
N GLY A 190 -14.49 -23.81 -28.47
CA GLY A 190 -13.67 -24.74 -27.70
C GLY A 190 -14.45 -25.98 -27.22
N LYS A 191 -13.79 -26.85 -26.48
CA LYS A 191 -14.48 -27.97 -25.79
C LYS A 191 -15.17 -27.45 -24.52
N VAL A 192 -16.16 -28.20 -24.05
CA VAL A 192 -16.79 -27.95 -22.75
C VAL A 192 -15.69 -27.81 -21.68
N ASP A 193 -15.76 -26.76 -20.87
CA ASP A 193 -14.80 -26.35 -19.82
C ASP A 193 -13.49 -25.65 -20.25
N ASP A 194 -13.35 -25.17 -21.49
CA ASP A 194 -12.20 -24.31 -21.84
C ASP A 194 -12.21 -22.94 -21.12
N CYS A 195 -13.37 -22.49 -20.64
CA CYS A 195 -13.50 -21.23 -19.89
C CYS A 195 -12.94 -21.29 -18.46
N THR A 196 -12.61 -22.47 -17.93
CA THR A 196 -12.10 -22.66 -16.56
C THR A 196 -10.57 -22.83 -16.50
N LYS A 197 -9.90 -23.01 -17.64
CA LYS A 197 -8.44 -23.18 -17.71
C LYS A 197 -7.71 -21.84 -17.55
N VAL A 198 -6.82 -21.74 -16.55
CA VAL A 198 -5.98 -20.57 -16.27
C VAL A 198 -4.51 -21.00 -16.27
N GLY A 199 -3.58 -20.14 -16.72
CA GLY A 199 -2.15 -20.49 -16.79
C GLY A 199 -1.78 -21.38 -17.98
N VAL A 200 -2.62 -21.42 -19.03
CA VAL A 200 -2.32 -22.16 -20.25
C VAL A 200 -1.49 -21.29 -21.17
N VAL A 201 -0.38 -21.84 -21.64
CA VAL A 201 0.53 -21.22 -22.62
C VAL A 201 0.21 -21.81 -23.98
N TYR A 202 -0.20 -20.96 -24.93
CA TYR A 202 -0.47 -21.36 -26.30
C TYR A 202 0.67 -20.91 -27.21
N GLN A 203 1.10 -21.82 -28.07
CA GLN A 203 2.05 -21.55 -29.14
C GLN A 203 1.28 -21.47 -30.46
N ILE A 204 1.32 -20.30 -31.10
CA ILE A 204 0.66 -20.05 -32.38
C ILE A 204 1.74 -19.79 -33.42
N GLN A 205 1.72 -20.53 -34.52
CA GLN A 205 2.60 -20.29 -35.65
C GLN A 205 1.85 -19.49 -36.71
N CYS A 206 2.45 -18.38 -37.15
CA CYS A 206 1.92 -17.61 -38.27
C CYS A 206 2.06 -18.45 -39.55
N LEU A 207 0.95 -18.67 -40.26
CA LEU A 207 0.95 -19.51 -41.46
C LEU A 207 1.64 -18.85 -42.66
N ASP A 208 1.75 -17.52 -42.68
CA ASP A 208 2.33 -16.77 -43.81
C ASP A 208 3.83 -16.54 -43.67
N CYS A 209 4.35 -16.41 -42.44
CA CYS A 209 5.77 -16.14 -42.19
C CYS A 209 6.46 -17.16 -41.28
N ASN A 210 5.75 -18.21 -40.86
CA ASN A 210 6.21 -19.28 -39.96
C ASN A 210 6.76 -18.83 -38.59
N ALA A 211 6.61 -17.55 -38.23
CA ALA A 211 7.02 -17.04 -36.92
C ALA A 211 6.15 -17.63 -35.81
N ILE A 212 6.79 -18.01 -34.70
CA ILE A 212 6.14 -18.67 -33.57
C ILE A 212 5.94 -17.66 -32.44
N TYR A 213 4.69 -17.53 -32.00
CA TYR A 213 4.27 -16.64 -30.92
C TYR A 213 3.75 -17.45 -29.74
N VAL A 214 4.33 -17.22 -28.56
CA VAL A 214 3.96 -17.89 -27.33
C VAL A 214 3.23 -16.90 -26.43
N HIS A 215 1.98 -17.22 -26.04
CA HIS A 215 1.17 -16.39 -25.15
C HIS A 215 0.72 -17.19 -23.92
N CYS A 216 0.90 -16.61 -22.74
CA CYS A 216 0.32 -17.12 -21.50
C CYS A 216 -0.94 -16.34 -21.15
N ARG A 217 -1.99 -17.03 -20.72
CA ARG A 217 -3.23 -16.39 -20.23
C ARG A 217 -3.17 -16.22 -18.71
N ASP A 218 -2.63 -15.09 -18.27
CA ASP A 218 -2.61 -14.68 -16.85
C ASP A 218 -3.74 -13.69 -16.56
N ARG A 219 -4.61 -14.00 -15.59
CA ARG A 219 -5.77 -13.14 -15.28
C ARG A 219 -5.40 -12.09 -14.23
N GLN A 220 -4.79 -10.99 -14.66
CA GLN A 220 -4.91 -9.70 -14.00
C GLN A 220 -5.53 -8.70 -14.97
N SER A 221 -6.75 -8.27 -14.71
CA SER A 221 -7.24 -7.01 -15.28
C SER A 221 -8.27 -6.39 -14.33
N ASP A 222 -7.78 -5.60 -13.39
CA ASP A 222 -8.48 -4.39 -12.99
C ASP A 222 -8.40 -3.38 -14.15
N GLN A 223 -9.58 -2.98 -14.63
CA GLN A 223 -9.97 -1.68 -15.20
C GLN A 223 -9.20 -1.03 -16.38
N HIS A 224 -10.03 -0.59 -17.34
CA HIS A 224 -9.88 0.58 -18.20
C HIS A 224 -8.62 0.74 -19.07
N THR A 225 -8.80 0.56 -20.38
CA THR A 225 -8.22 1.47 -21.38
C THR A 225 -9.11 1.51 -22.61
N ASN A 226 -9.91 2.57 -22.70
CA ASN A 226 -10.43 3.06 -23.96
C ASN A 226 -9.26 3.76 -24.65
N LYS A 227 -8.71 3.17 -25.71
CA LYS A 227 -7.86 3.88 -26.67
C LYS A 227 -8.41 3.57 -28.04
N GLY A 228 -9.07 4.56 -28.62
CA GLY A 228 -9.55 4.56 -29.99
C GLY A 228 -8.40 4.28 -30.95
N ALA A 229 -8.71 3.43 -31.93
CA ALA A 229 -7.86 3.13 -33.05
C ALA A 229 -7.68 4.37 -33.93
N PHE A 230 -6.47 4.49 -34.46
CA PHE A 230 -6.11 5.32 -35.59
C PHE A 230 -6.99 4.96 -36.79
N GLY A 231 -7.56 5.99 -37.42
CA GLY A 231 -7.79 6.05 -38.86
C GLY A 231 -6.81 7.04 -39.46
#